data_AF-A0A530YNE3-F1
#
_entry.id   AF-A0A530YNE3-F1
#
_cell.length_a   1.000
_cell.length_b   1.000
_cell.length_c   1.000
_cell.angle_alpha   90.00
_cell.angle_beta   90.00
_cell.angle_gamma   90.00
#
_symmetry.space_group_name_H-M   'P 1'
#
loop_
_entity.id
_entity.type
_entity.pdbx_description
1 polymer ?
#
loop_
_entity_poly.entity_id
_entity_poly.type
_entity_poly.pdbx_seq_one_letter_code
_entity_poly.pdbx_strand_id
1 'polypeptide(L)'
;MRRREFAELVVVSATVGLVSTLAMPQSSSQRSLATPRSSPQIGPPTSLLSAAIELAGDWGHMLPRAAEQVVERMRYACLGGVRLVSDRQPTRLRVDEHTSGPPSVWLHPDGSTMAWIIVDIGERDWSKLAYQFGHELGHVAANSWQADAKPEPPCQWLEEAMVEAFSLRGLARLAKDWKQNPPFAGDNAFGDAIAEYRENIIRGYTALADSQGLVRDAAAWFADHRSEIEMPGLNPFAQSMSMTILAEYDRAADCVEALGALNRWPGRTGIPIAEYLRRWEQSCTEVHASPQLPLRLRELLRTS
;
A
#
# COMPACT_ATOMS: atom_id res chain seq x y z
N MET A 1 -26.73 -8.27 -20.16
CA MET A 1 -27.08 -8.22 -18.72
C MET A 1 -26.43 -9.41 -18.02
N ARG A 2 -25.21 -9.25 -17.50
CA ARG A 2 -24.58 -10.22 -16.59
C ARG A 2 -23.77 -9.43 -15.56
N ARG A 3 -24.23 -9.52 -14.31
CA ARG A 3 -23.52 -9.08 -13.11
C ARG A 3 -22.22 -9.90 -13.02
N ARG A 4 -21.10 -9.23 -12.74
CA ARG A 4 -19.87 -9.90 -12.27
C ARG A 4 -19.78 -9.69 -10.77
N GLU A 5 -19.56 -10.80 -10.08
CA GLU A 5 -19.46 -10.94 -8.64
C GLU A 5 -18.13 -10.36 -8.14
N PHE A 6 -18.19 -9.69 -6.99
CA PHE A 6 -17.02 -9.27 -6.21
C PHE A 6 -16.53 -10.48 -5.41
N ALA A 7 -15.24 -10.81 -5.51
CA ALA A 7 -14.62 -11.93 -4.82
C ALA A 7 -14.18 -11.54 -3.40
N GLU A 8 -14.54 -12.37 -2.42
CA GLU A 8 -14.13 -12.30 -1.02
C GLU A 8 -12.68 -12.79 -0.83
N LEU A 9 -11.95 -12.16 0.09
CA LEU A 9 -10.59 -12.47 0.49
C LEU A 9 -10.61 -13.44 1.69
N VAL A 10 -10.03 -14.64 1.55
CA VAL A 10 -9.82 -15.58 2.68
C VAL A 10 -8.34 -15.96 2.74
N VAL A 11 -7.71 -15.78 3.91
CA VAL A 11 -6.31 -16.13 4.19
C VAL A 11 -6.24 -17.51 4.87
N VAL A 12 -5.44 -18.43 4.34
CA VAL A 12 -5.12 -19.72 4.95
C VAL A 12 -3.64 -19.75 5.34
N SER A 13 -3.34 -20.06 6.61
CA SER A 13 -1.98 -20.28 7.12
C SER A 13 -1.52 -21.72 6.94
N ALA A 14 -0.26 -21.91 6.53
CA ALA A 14 0.42 -23.21 6.51
C ALA A 14 1.63 -23.20 7.46
N THR A 15 1.75 -24.26 8.27
CA THR A 15 2.85 -24.55 9.19
C THR A 15 3.93 -25.40 8.51
N VAL A 16 5.21 -25.14 8.79
CA VAL A 16 6.33 -26.00 8.37
C VAL A 16 7.26 -26.28 9.55
N GLY A 17 7.62 -27.56 9.71
CA GLY A 17 8.42 -28.11 10.80
C GLY A 17 9.93 -27.91 10.63
N LEU A 18 10.61 -27.87 11.78
CA LEU A 18 12.07 -27.82 11.90
C LEU A 18 12.72 -29.19 11.66
N VAL A 19 13.88 -29.18 10.99
CA VAL A 19 14.98 -30.13 11.26
C VAL A 19 16.29 -29.34 11.24
N SER A 20 17.04 -29.43 12.33
CA SER A 20 18.40 -28.88 12.48
C SER A 20 19.44 -30.00 12.36
N THR A 21 20.58 -29.73 11.72
CA THR A 21 21.87 -30.34 12.11
C THR A 21 23.05 -29.47 11.70
N LEU A 22 24.01 -29.40 12.63
CA LEU A 22 25.24 -28.62 12.67
C LEU A 22 26.37 -29.20 11.80
N ALA A 23 27.26 -28.33 11.30
CA ALA A 23 28.70 -28.60 11.22
C ALA A 23 29.52 -27.29 11.13
N MET A 24 30.63 -27.25 11.87
CA MET A 24 31.50 -26.10 12.15
C MET A 24 32.76 -26.04 11.24
N PRO A 25 33.59 -24.98 11.31
CA PRO A 25 34.26 -24.39 10.15
C PRO A 25 35.74 -24.78 10.00
N GLN A 26 36.34 -24.43 8.85
CA GLN A 26 37.79 -24.38 8.70
C GLN A 26 38.26 -22.99 8.26
N SER A 27 39.19 -22.47 9.06
CA SER A 27 39.86 -21.17 8.88
C SER A 27 41.04 -21.31 7.91
N SER A 28 41.26 -20.30 7.07
CA SER A 28 42.59 -20.00 6.56
C SER A 28 42.82 -18.49 6.53
N SER A 29 43.86 -18.07 7.23
CA SER A 29 44.30 -16.68 7.35
C SER A 29 45.27 -16.35 6.21
N GLN A 30 44.99 -15.31 5.44
CA GLN A 30 46.00 -14.61 4.65
C GLN A 30 45.87 -13.10 4.88
N ARG A 31 46.93 -12.51 5.47
CA ARG A 31 47.11 -11.07 5.63
C ARG A 31 47.44 -10.47 4.26
N SER A 32 46.59 -9.57 3.77
CA SER A 32 46.90 -8.71 2.63
C SER A 32 46.97 -7.26 3.10
N LEU A 33 48.02 -6.56 2.66
CA LEU A 33 48.35 -5.18 3.00
C LEU A 33 47.27 -4.22 2.47
N ALA A 34 46.72 -3.38 3.36
CA ALA A 34 45.64 -2.46 3.04
C ALA A 34 46.17 -1.18 2.34
N THR A 35 45.74 -0.97 1.10
CA THR A 35 45.67 0.35 0.47
C THR A 35 44.57 1.20 1.13
N PRO A 36 44.71 2.54 1.19
CA PRO A 36 43.72 3.38 1.86
C PRO A 36 42.39 3.30 1.10
N ARG A 37 41.36 2.79 1.78
CA ARG A 37 40.00 2.71 1.25
C ARG A 37 39.47 4.13 1.07
N SER A 38 39.19 4.50 -0.16
CA SER A 38 38.33 5.63 -0.50
C SER A 38 37.04 5.51 0.32
N SER A 39 36.69 6.55 1.06
CA SER A 39 35.42 6.62 1.78
C SER A 39 34.28 6.35 0.80
N PRO A 40 33.34 5.44 1.12
CA PRO A 40 32.21 5.20 0.23
C PRO A 40 31.43 6.52 0.10
N GLN A 41 31.29 7.01 -1.13
CA GLN A 41 30.33 8.07 -1.42
C GLN A 41 28.96 7.55 -1.03
N ILE A 42 28.40 8.10 0.05
CA ILE A 42 27.04 7.80 0.48
C ILE A 42 26.15 8.41 -0.59
N GLY A 43 25.62 7.57 -1.48
CA GLY A 43 24.58 7.97 -2.42
C GLY A 43 23.36 8.52 -1.66
N PRO A 44 22.45 9.22 -2.34
CA PRO A 44 21.24 9.71 -1.71
C PRO A 44 20.52 8.54 -1.00
N PRO A 45 19.95 8.76 0.19
CA PRO A 45 19.28 7.69 0.93
C PRO A 45 18.16 7.09 0.07
N THR A 46 18.15 5.77 -0.04
CA THR A 46 17.11 5.04 -0.76
C THR A 46 15.76 5.30 -0.09
N SER A 47 14.80 5.78 -0.87
CA SER A 47 13.41 5.95 -0.43
C SER A 47 12.52 4.98 -1.20
N LEU A 48 11.28 4.78 -0.76
CA LEU A 48 10.30 3.97 -1.46
C LEU A 48 10.06 4.46 -2.90
N LEU A 49 10.17 5.77 -3.14
CA LEU A 49 10.09 6.38 -4.48
C LEU A 49 11.27 5.99 -5.38
N SER A 50 12.45 5.71 -4.82
CA SER A 50 13.69 5.44 -5.57
C SER A 50 14.23 4.03 -5.40
N ALA A 51 13.56 3.18 -4.60
CA ALA A 51 13.93 1.80 -4.36
C ALA A 51 13.98 1.03 -5.69
N ALA A 52 14.97 0.16 -5.89
CA ALA A 52 15.03 -0.60 -7.13
C ALA A 52 13.81 -1.53 -7.24
N ILE A 53 13.17 -1.56 -8.41
CA ILE A 53 12.05 -2.47 -8.69
C ILE A 53 12.57 -3.65 -9.50
N GLU A 54 12.29 -4.87 -9.05
CA GLU A 54 12.41 -6.08 -9.85
C GLU A 54 11.02 -6.63 -10.19
N LEU A 55 10.84 -7.09 -11.42
CA LEU A 55 9.63 -7.80 -11.84
C LEU A 55 9.88 -9.30 -11.82
N ALA A 56 8.86 -10.05 -11.45
CA ALA A 56 8.85 -11.52 -11.45
C ALA A 56 7.47 -12.07 -11.81
N GLY A 57 7.37 -13.38 -12.03
CA GLY A 57 6.14 -14.01 -12.48
C GLY A 57 5.99 -14.02 -14.00
N ASP A 58 4.80 -14.41 -14.48
CA ASP A 58 4.51 -14.52 -15.91
C ASP A 58 3.72 -13.30 -16.40
N TRP A 59 4.44 -12.33 -16.96
CA TRP A 59 3.84 -11.13 -17.54
C TRP A 59 3.24 -11.37 -18.93
N GLY A 60 3.14 -12.61 -19.41
CA GLY A 60 2.51 -12.96 -20.69
C GLY A 60 3.15 -12.29 -21.92
N HIS A 61 2.37 -12.10 -22.99
CA HIS A 61 2.83 -11.50 -24.25
C HIS A 61 2.79 -9.96 -24.25
N MET A 62 3.33 -9.36 -23.19
CA MET A 62 3.47 -7.91 -23.06
C MET A 62 4.63 -7.36 -23.90
N LEU A 63 4.52 -6.09 -24.29
CA LEU A 63 5.65 -5.37 -24.87
C LEU A 63 6.81 -5.34 -23.86
N PRO A 64 8.08 -5.44 -24.32
CA PRO A 64 9.22 -5.38 -23.42
C PRO A 64 9.15 -4.15 -22.52
N ARG A 65 9.32 -4.38 -21.21
CA ARG A 65 9.31 -3.34 -20.16
C ARG A 65 7.98 -2.60 -19.98
N ALA A 66 6.88 -3.03 -20.61
CA ALA A 66 5.59 -2.35 -20.45
C ALA A 66 5.11 -2.37 -19.00
N ALA A 67 5.10 -3.53 -18.35
CA ALA A 67 4.73 -3.65 -16.94
C ALA A 67 5.61 -2.78 -16.04
N GLU A 68 6.93 -2.77 -16.28
CA GLU A 68 7.89 -1.95 -15.53
C GLU A 68 7.53 -0.46 -15.66
N GLN A 69 7.22 0.02 -16.86
CA GLN A 69 6.82 1.41 -17.09
C GLN A 69 5.51 1.78 -16.38
N VAL A 70 4.53 0.88 -16.34
CA VAL A 70 3.25 1.11 -15.63
C VAL A 70 3.49 1.19 -14.12
N VAL A 71 4.22 0.21 -13.56
CA VAL A 71 4.57 0.14 -12.14
C VAL A 71 5.36 1.39 -11.70
N GLU A 72 6.39 1.77 -12.46
CA GLU A 72 7.21 2.95 -12.19
C GLU A 72 6.41 4.25 -12.20
N ARG A 73 5.51 4.41 -13.19
CA ARG A 73 4.64 5.59 -13.27
C ARG A 73 3.60 5.62 -12.17
N MET A 74 3.00 4.48 -11.83
CA MET A 74 2.04 4.42 -10.74
C MET A 74 2.73 4.73 -9.40
N ARG A 75 3.95 4.21 -9.17
CA ARG A 75 4.76 4.56 -8.01
C ARG A 75 4.98 6.06 -7.93
N TYR A 76 5.39 6.69 -9.03
CA TYR A 76 5.59 8.13 -9.08
C TYR A 76 4.27 8.91 -8.89
N ALA A 77 3.16 8.45 -9.45
CA ALA A 77 1.86 9.07 -9.28
C ALA A 77 1.40 9.06 -7.82
N CYS A 78 1.62 7.94 -7.12
CA CYS A 78 1.30 7.79 -5.71
C CYS A 78 2.19 8.66 -4.80
N LEU A 79 3.52 8.56 -4.97
CA LEU A 79 4.51 9.08 -4.02
C LEU A 79 5.13 10.43 -4.43
N GLY A 80 4.97 10.83 -5.69
CA GLY A 80 5.52 12.07 -6.23
C GLY A 80 4.98 13.31 -5.49
N GLY A 81 5.91 14.15 -5.03
CA GLY A 81 5.59 15.35 -4.25
C GLY A 81 5.10 15.08 -2.82
N VAL A 82 5.23 13.85 -2.32
CA VAL A 82 4.93 13.47 -0.94
C VAL A 82 6.26 13.25 -0.21
N ARG A 83 6.42 13.80 1.00
CA ARG A 83 7.59 13.49 1.82
C ARG A 83 7.46 12.08 2.40
N LEU A 84 8.45 11.25 2.12
CA LEU A 84 8.50 9.86 2.59
C LEU A 84 9.17 9.80 3.96
N VAL A 85 8.35 9.92 5.01
CA VAL A 85 8.78 10.12 6.40
C VAL A 85 9.18 8.85 7.15
N SER A 86 8.79 7.66 6.65
CA SER A 86 9.07 6.41 7.35
C SER A 86 10.57 6.11 7.42
N ASP A 87 11.03 5.68 8.58
CA ASP A 87 12.37 5.12 8.83
C ASP A 87 12.44 3.60 8.56
N ARG A 88 11.33 2.98 8.12
CA ARG A 88 11.20 1.54 7.82
C ARG A 88 10.87 1.28 6.36
N GLN A 89 11.35 2.14 5.45
CA GLN A 89 11.15 1.94 4.02
C GLN A 89 12.00 0.76 3.51
N PRO A 90 11.47 -0.08 2.61
CA PRO A 90 12.27 -1.11 1.98
C PRO A 90 13.30 -0.47 1.05
N THR A 91 14.43 -1.15 0.85
CA THR A 91 15.48 -0.72 -0.07
C THR A 91 15.23 -1.15 -1.52
N ARG A 92 14.34 -2.14 -1.71
CA ARG A 92 13.97 -2.73 -2.98
C ARG A 92 12.49 -3.15 -2.97
N LEU A 93 11.88 -3.19 -4.15
CA LEU A 93 10.56 -3.73 -4.37
C LEU A 93 10.65 -4.88 -5.35
N ARG A 94 9.96 -5.98 -5.07
CA ARG A 94 9.63 -7.00 -6.05
C ARG A 94 8.16 -6.89 -6.38
N VAL A 95 7.82 -6.92 -7.66
CA VAL A 95 6.44 -7.04 -8.13
C VAL A 95 6.32 -8.35 -8.89
N ASP A 96 5.52 -9.26 -8.36
CA ASP A 96 5.38 -10.62 -8.86
C ASP A 96 3.96 -10.84 -9.40
N GLU A 97 3.86 -11.22 -10.66
CA GLU A 97 2.59 -11.56 -11.29
C GLU A 97 2.18 -12.98 -10.92
N HIS A 98 0.97 -13.11 -10.38
CA HIS A 98 0.33 -14.38 -10.10
C HIS A 98 -0.99 -14.50 -10.88
N THR A 99 -1.21 -15.64 -11.50
CA THR A 99 -2.44 -15.92 -12.27
C THR A 99 -3.67 -16.27 -11.41
N SER A 100 -3.55 -16.23 -10.09
CA SER A 100 -4.64 -16.50 -9.16
C SER A 100 -4.37 -15.96 -7.76
N GLY A 101 -5.45 -15.73 -7.04
CA GLY A 101 -5.41 -15.22 -5.67
C GLY A 101 -5.50 -13.69 -5.65
N PRO A 102 -5.73 -13.11 -4.48
CA PRO A 102 -5.78 -11.67 -4.40
C PRO A 102 -4.39 -11.03 -4.48
N PRO A 103 -4.32 -9.76 -4.91
CA PRO A 103 -3.11 -8.97 -4.70
C PRO A 103 -2.79 -8.92 -3.20
N SER A 104 -1.50 -8.88 -2.88
CA SER A 104 -1.04 -8.89 -1.47
C SER A 104 0.42 -8.48 -1.35
N VAL A 105 0.82 -8.08 -0.15
CA VAL A 105 2.23 -8.01 0.23
C VAL A 105 2.67 -9.32 0.88
N TRP A 106 3.68 -9.99 0.34
CA TRP A 106 4.24 -11.18 0.95
C TRP A 106 5.13 -10.82 2.15
N LEU A 107 4.78 -11.36 3.32
CA LEU A 107 5.48 -11.10 4.57
C LEU A 107 6.63 -12.11 4.74
N HIS A 108 7.81 -11.67 4.31
CA HIS A 108 9.05 -12.44 4.40
C HIS A 108 9.44 -12.75 5.85
N PRO A 109 9.61 -14.04 6.25
CA PRO A 109 10.07 -14.39 7.60
C PRO A 109 11.57 -14.17 7.83
N ASP A 110 12.34 -13.89 6.77
CA ASP A 110 13.82 -13.85 6.79
C ASP A 110 14.42 -12.47 7.11
N GLY A 111 13.59 -11.46 7.38
CA GLY A 111 14.08 -10.10 7.66
C GLY A 111 14.64 -9.40 6.42
N SER A 112 14.20 -9.79 5.23
CA SER A 112 14.51 -9.13 3.96
C SER A 112 14.33 -7.60 4.02
N THR A 113 15.21 -6.87 3.32
CA THR A 113 15.07 -5.41 3.12
C THR A 113 14.25 -5.07 1.86
N MET A 114 13.58 -6.06 1.29
CA MET A 114 12.74 -5.97 0.09
C MET A 114 11.28 -6.16 0.50
N ALA A 115 10.40 -5.29 0.01
CA ALA A 115 8.96 -5.56 0.04
C ALA A 115 8.57 -6.31 -1.25
N TRP A 116 7.76 -7.35 -1.12
CA TRP A 116 7.31 -8.17 -2.24
C TRP A 116 5.81 -7.99 -2.42
N ILE A 117 5.44 -7.33 -3.51
CA ILE A 117 4.07 -7.07 -3.94
C ILE A 117 3.68 -8.15 -4.94
N ILE A 118 2.56 -8.81 -4.69
CA ILE A 118 1.93 -9.77 -5.59
C ILE A 118 0.75 -9.08 -6.24
N VAL A 119 0.63 -9.20 -7.56
CA VAL A 119 -0.51 -8.72 -8.35
C VAL A 119 -1.10 -9.87 -9.16
N ASP A 120 -2.40 -9.80 -9.42
CA ASP A 120 -3.10 -10.71 -10.34
C ASP A 120 -3.64 -9.86 -11.48
N ILE A 121 -3.04 -9.96 -12.66
CA ILE A 121 -3.44 -9.16 -13.81
C ILE A 121 -3.57 -10.02 -15.07
N GLY A 122 -4.59 -9.71 -15.86
CA GLY A 122 -4.67 -10.23 -17.21
C GLY A 122 -3.63 -9.57 -18.13
N GLU A 123 -3.40 -10.17 -19.29
CA GLU A 123 -2.54 -9.58 -20.32
C GLU A 123 -2.99 -8.15 -20.65
N ARG A 124 -2.07 -7.18 -20.48
CA ARG A 124 -2.24 -5.74 -20.80
C ARG A 124 -3.38 -5.04 -20.06
N ASP A 125 -3.84 -5.57 -18.92
CA ASP A 125 -4.81 -4.88 -18.06
C ASP A 125 -4.12 -3.80 -17.19
N TRP A 126 -3.67 -2.71 -17.84
CA TRP A 126 -2.86 -1.68 -17.19
C TRP A 126 -3.60 -0.91 -16.11
N SER A 127 -4.91 -0.74 -16.24
CA SER A 127 -5.73 -0.12 -15.19
C SER A 127 -5.77 -1.00 -13.95
N LYS A 128 -5.99 -2.32 -14.10
CA LYS A 128 -5.94 -3.27 -12.98
C LYS A 128 -4.55 -3.35 -12.37
N LEU A 129 -3.48 -3.39 -13.19
CA LEU A 129 -2.10 -3.37 -12.70
C LEU A 129 -1.81 -2.13 -11.88
N ALA A 130 -2.11 -0.94 -12.40
CA ALA A 130 -1.89 0.30 -11.68
C ALA A 130 -2.69 0.34 -10.37
N TYR A 131 -3.95 -0.07 -10.40
CA TYR A 131 -4.81 -0.10 -9.22
C TYR A 131 -4.29 -1.04 -8.13
N GLN A 132 -4.01 -2.30 -8.48
CA GLN A 132 -3.54 -3.31 -7.52
C GLN A 132 -2.15 -2.96 -6.99
N PHE A 133 -1.20 -2.62 -7.86
CA PHE A 133 0.12 -2.20 -7.42
C PHE A 133 0.04 -0.95 -6.54
N GLY A 134 -0.80 0.03 -6.88
CA GLY A 134 -1.02 1.23 -6.07
C GLY A 134 -1.55 0.92 -4.67
N HIS A 135 -2.47 -0.05 -4.56
CA HIS A 135 -3.05 -0.50 -3.28
C HIS A 135 -1.97 -1.17 -2.41
N GLU A 136 -1.26 -2.16 -2.95
CA GLU A 136 -0.20 -2.87 -2.21
C GLU A 136 0.99 -1.96 -1.88
N LEU A 137 1.35 -1.03 -2.77
CA LEU A 137 2.34 0.01 -2.47
C LEU A 137 1.89 0.89 -1.30
N GLY A 138 0.58 1.12 -1.16
CA GLY A 138 0.00 1.80 0.00
C GLY A 138 0.28 1.04 1.30
N HIS A 139 0.13 -0.28 1.33
CA HIS A 139 0.51 -1.10 2.48
C HIS A 139 2.01 -1.01 2.78
N VAL A 140 2.86 -1.05 1.75
CA VAL A 140 4.31 -0.86 1.93
C VAL A 140 4.62 0.51 2.52
N ALA A 141 3.98 1.57 2.03
CA ALA A 141 4.10 2.93 2.57
C ALA A 141 3.60 3.02 4.03
N ALA A 142 2.57 2.25 4.37
CA ALA A 142 2.02 2.09 5.73
C ALA A 142 2.86 1.15 6.63
N ASN A 143 4.08 0.81 6.23
CA ASN A 143 5.00 -0.07 6.96
C ASN A 143 4.52 -1.53 7.07
N SER A 144 3.58 -1.96 6.23
CA SER A 144 2.95 -3.28 6.25
C SER A 144 3.59 -4.27 5.27
N TRP A 145 4.87 -4.58 5.46
CA TRP A 145 5.62 -5.43 4.53
C TRP A 145 6.65 -6.38 5.17
N GLN A 146 6.88 -6.30 6.48
CA GLN A 146 7.79 -7.19 7.21
C GLN A 146 7.08 -8.40 7.83
N ALA A 147 7.84 -9.39 8.32
CA ALA A 147 7.31 -10.63 8.91
C ALA A 147 6.21 -10.39 9.99
N ASP A 148 6.38 -9.35 10.80
CA ASP A 148 5.50 -8.98 11.91
C ASP A 148 4.35 -8.05 11.48
N ALA A 149 4.24 -7.74 10.19
CA ALA A 149 3.25 -6.84 9.65
C ALA A 149 1.89 -7.49 9.38
N LYS A 150 1.67 -8.72 9.84
CA LYS A 150 0.41 -9.44 9.63
C LYS A 150 -0.76 -8.57 10.14
N PRO A 151 -1.78 -8.31 9.31
CA PRO A 151 -2.91 -7.52 9.73
C PRO A 151 -3.78 -8.31 10.72
N GLU A 152 -4.30 -7.62 11.72
CA GLU A 152 -5.18 -8.20 12.74
C GLU A 152 -6.37 -7.26 13.03
N PRO A 153 -7.55 -7.79 13.38
CA PRO A 153 -8.65 -6.97 13.87
C PRO A 153 -8.30 -6.38 15.25
N PRO A 154 -8.84 -5.20 15.62
CA PRO A 154 -10.02 -4.59 15.03
C PRO A 154 -9.76 -3.48 14.01
N CYS A 155 -8.51 -3.03 13.80
CA CYS A 155 -8.25 -1.83 13.00
C CYS A 155 -7.75 -2.10 11.57
N GLN A 156 -7.73 -3.36 11.11
CA GLN A 156 -7.31 -3.67 9.74
C GLN A 156 -8.09 -2.85 8.70
N TRP A 157 -9.42 -2.79 8.83
CA TRP A 157 -10.31 -2.06 7.91
C TRP A 157 -9.89 -0.61 7.65
N LEU A 158 -9.27 0.03 8.66
CA LEU A 158 -8.89 1.44 8.57
C LEU A 158 -7.60 1.61 7.75
N GLU A 159 -6.68 0.66 7.85
CA GLU A 159 -5.54 0.56 6.94
C GLU A 159 -6.01 0.33 5.51
N GLU A 160 -6.89 -0.66 5.29
CA GLU A 160 -7.50 -0.96 3.99
C GLU A 160 -8.13 0.30 3.37
N ALA A 161 -8.91 1.07 4.15
CA ALA A 161 -9.52 2.32 3.68
C ALA A 161 -8.48 3.39 3.28
N MET A 162 -7.36 3.49 4.02
CA MET A 162 -6.28 4.43 3.71
C MET A 162 -5.50 4.07 2.46
N VAL A 163 -5.18 2.78 2.27
CA VAL A 163 -4.42 2.31 1.11
C VAL A 163 -5.29 2.30 -0.15
N GLU A 164 -6.59 2.07 -0.01
CA GLU A 164 -7.55 2.18 -1.10
C GLU A 164 -7.66 3.63 -1.58
N ALA A 165 -7.82 4.59 -0.66
CA ALA A 165 -7.80 6.01 -0.98
C ALA A 165 -6.47 6.45 -1.63
N PHE A 166 -5.36 5.87 -1.18
CA PHE A 166 -4.02 6.14 -1.71
C PHE A 166 -3.90 5.69 -3.17
N SER A 167 -4.36 4.48 -3.48
CA SER A 167 -4.41 3.96 -4.85
C SER A 167 -5.31 4.80 -5.76
N LEU A 168 -6.51 5.15 -5.30
CA LEU A 168 -7.45 5.98 -6.07
C LEU A 168 -6.90 7.38 -6.36
N ARG A 169 -6.17 7.99 -5.42
CA ARG A 169 -5.45 9.25 -5.67
C ARG A 169 -4.32 9.06 -6.67
N GLY A 170 -3.57 7.96 -6.58
CA GLY A 170 -2.55 7.59 -7.55
C GLY A 170 -3.11 7.46 -8.96
N LEU A 171 -4.24 6.78 -9.13
CA LEU A 171 -4.91 6.61 -10.43
C LEU A 171 -5.33 7.94 -11.06
N ALA A 172 -5.83 8.91 -10.29
CA ALA A 172 -6.18 10.23 -10.82
C ALA A 172 -4.96 10.94 -11.43
N ARG A 173 -3.83 10.86 -10.73
CA ARG A 173 -2.57 11.46 -11.17
C ARG A 173 -1.97 10.73 -12.36
N LEU A 174 -1.99 9.39 -12.31
CA LEU A 174 -1.54 8.55 -13.42
C LEU A 174 -2.36 8.83 -14.68
N ALA A 175 -3.69 8.90 -14.59
CA ALA A 175 -4.55 9.23 -15.72
C ALA A 175 -4.17 10.56 -16.37
N LYS A 176 -3.92 11.60 -15.55
CA LYS A 176 -3.49 12.92 -16.05
C LYS A 176 -2.11 12.87 -16.71
N ASP A 177 -1.14 12.22 -16.06
CA ASP A 177 0.22 12.07 -16.60
C ASP A 177 0.23 11.25 -17.89
N TRP A 178 -0.54 10.16 -17.96
CA TRP A 178 -0.63 9.30 -19.15
C TRP A 178 -1.21 10.04 -20.36
N LYS A 179 -2.20 10.92 -20.15
CA LYS A 179 -2.73 11.78 -21.21
C LYS A 179 -1.70 12.75 -21.77
N GLN A 180 -0.79 13.24 -20.92
CA GLN A 180 0.20 14.24 -21.30
C GLN A 180 1.45 13.58 -21.89
N ASN A 181 1.92 12.53 -21.24
CA ASN A 181 3.18 11.87 -21.49
C ASN A 181 2.96 10.35 -21.41
N PRO A 182 2.27 9.68 -22.35
CA PRO A 182 2.02 8.25 -22.23
C PRO A 182 3.35 7.45 -22.25
N PRO A 183 3.44 6.31 -21.55
CA PRO A 183 4.57 5.40 -21.65
C PRO A 183 4.73 4.80 -23.05
N PHE A 184 3.62 4.65 -23.77
CA PHE A 184 3.59 4.09 -25.12
C PHE A 184 3.22 5.18 -26.14
N ALA A 185 4.00 5.26 -27.22
CA ALA A 185 3.79 6.31 -28.22
C ALA A 185 2.37 6.24 -28.82
N GLY A 186 1.67 7.38 -28.80
CA GLY A 186 0.30 7.50 -29.31
C GLY A 186 -0.81 7.02 -28.37
N ASP A 187 -0.48 6.58 -27.16
CA ASP A 187 -1.43 5.98 -26.21
C ASP A 187 -2.02 7.00 -25.21
N ASN A 188 -2.03 8.29 -25.57
CA ASN A 188 -2.55 9.36 -24.71
C ASN A 188 -4.01 9.11 -24.28
N ALA A 189 -4.83 8.57 -25.18
CA ALA A 189 -6.24 8.28 -24.92
C ALA A 189 -6.44 7.21 -23.83
N PHE A 190 -5.46 6.35 -23.55
CA PHE A 190 -5.58 5.36 -22.50
C PHE A 190 -5.66 5.99 -21.10
N GLY A 191 -5.18 7.23 -20.93
CA GLY A 191 -5.43 7.97 -19.69
C GLY A 191 -6.91 8.24 -19.41
N ASP A 192 -7.79 8.25 -20.43
CA ASP A 192 -9.26 8.26 -20.21
C ASP A 192 -9.75 6.92 -19.63
N ALA A 193 -9.20 5.79 -20.09
CA ALA A 193 -9.55 4.47 -19.55
C ALA A 193 -9.14 4.31 -18.09
N ILE A 194 -7.98 4.85 -17.69
CA ILE A 194 -7.54 4.89 -16.28
C ILE A 194 -8.50 5.76 -15.45
N ALA A 195 -8.87 6.93 -15.96
CA ALA A 195 -9.82 7.82 -15.29
C ALA A 195 -11.20 7.14 -15.13
N GLU A 196 -11.73 6.54 -16.18
CA GLU A 196 -13.01 5.82 -16.14
C GLU A 196 -12.97 4.65 -15.15
N TYR A 197 -11.88 3.88 -15.13
CA TYR A 197 -11.69 2.79 -14.17
C TYR A 197 -11.79 3.30 -12.71
N ARG A 198 -11.06 4.37 -12.38
CA ARG A 198 -11.14 5.03 -11.07
C ARG A 198 -12.55 5.52 -10.75
N GLU A 199 -13.20 6.20 -11.69
CA GLU A 199 -14.54 6.76 -11.49
C GLU A 199 -15.58 5.66 -11.27
N ASN A 200 -15.43 4.49 -11.91
CA ASN A 200 -16.30 3.34 -11.67
C ASN A 200 -16.23 2.87 -10.20
N ILE A 201 -15.02 2.82 -9.62
CA ILE A 201 -14.81 2.45 -8.21
C ILE A 201 -15.42 3.51 -7.29
N ILE A 202 -15.09 4.79 -7.52
CA ILE A 202 -15.59 5.91 -6.70
C ILE A 202 -17.11 5.96 -6.68
N ARG A 203 -17.78 5.76 -7.82
CA ARG A 203 -19.24 5.72 -7.87
C ARG A 203 -19.81 4.59 -7.03
N GLY A 204 -19.19 3.41 -7.07
CA GLY A 204 -19.59 2.28 -6.22
C GLY A 204 -19.45 2.60 -4.73
N TYR A 205 -18.29 3.13 -4.32
CA TYR A 205 -18.00 3.41 -2.91
C TYR A 205 -18.79 4.61 -2.36
N THR A 206 -19.06 5.61 -3.19
CA THR A 206 -19.94 6.73 -2.82
C THR A 206 -21.36 6.23 -2.57
N ALA A 207 -21.88 5.35 -3.44
CA ALA A 207 -23.19 4.74 -3.23
C ALA A 207 -23.24 3.90 -1.94
N LEU A 208 -22.17 3.18 -1.61
CA LEU A 208 -22.04 2.46 -0.33
C LEU A 208 -22.08 3.45 0.84
N ALA A 209 -21.27 4.51 0.83
CA ALA A 209 -21.20 5.51 1.88
C ALA A 209 -22.56 6.18 2.14
N ASP A 210 -23.30 6.49 1.07
CA ASP A 210 -24.65 7.04 1.15
C ASP A 210 -25.65 6.03 1.75
N SER A 211 -25.60 4.78 1.29
CA SER A 211 -26.51 3.72 1.75
C SER A 211 -26.29 3.32 3.21
N GLN A 212 -25.06 3.40 3.68
CA GLN A 212 -24.69 3.08 5.06
C GLN A 212 -24.92 4.29 5.99
N GLY A 213 -25.11 5.49 5.46
CA GLY A 213 -25.34 6.69 6.27
C GLY A 213 -24.06 7.37 6.78
N LEU A 214 -22.88 6.96 6.31
CA LEU A 214 -21.57 7.53 6.68
C LEU A 214 -21.53 9.05 6.51
N VAL A 215 -22.09 9.56 5.40
CA VAL A 215 -22.08 10.99 5.05
C VAL A 215 -22.97 11.82 5.98
N ARG A 216 -23.98 11.20 6.62
CA ARG A 216 -24.93 11.92 7.49
C ARG A 216 -24.38 12.10 8.90
N ASP A 217 -23.90 11.02 9.49
CA ASP A 217 -23.27 11.03 10.82
C ASP A 217 -22.27 9.87 10.92
N ALA A 218 -21.00 10.17 10.68
CA ALA A 218 -19.92 9.18 10.70
C ALA A 218 -19.73 8.53 12.07
N ALA A 219 -20.03 9.24 13.16
CA ALA A 219 -19.89 8.69 14.51
C ALA A 219 -21.01 7.69 14.82
N ALA A 220 -22.25 8.03 14.47
CA ALA A 220 -23.39 7.11 14.59
C ALA A 220 -23.18 5.88 13.68
N TRP A 221 -22.78 6.10 12.43
CA TRP A 221 -22.42 5.03 11.49
C TRP A 221 -21.38 4.06 12.07
N PHE A 222 -20.29 4.58 12.65
CA PHE A 222 -19.26 3.74 13.24
C PHE A 222 -19.76 2.97 14.46
N ALA A 223 -20.54 3.62 15.33
CA ALA A 223 -21.10 2.98 16.52
C ALA A 223 -22.09 1.86 16.16
N ASP A 224 -22.97 2.11 15.18
CA ASP A 224 -24.05 1.20 14.78
C ASP A 224 -23.51 -0.03 14.01
N HIS A 225 -22.43 0.13 13.25
CA HIS A 225 -21.85 -0.92 12.41
C HIS A 225 -20.54 -1.51 12.92
N ARG A 226 -20.12 -1.17 14.15
CA ARG A 226 -18.76 -1.46 14.65
C ARG A 226 -18.33 -2.91 14.48
N SER A 227 -19.19 -3.87 14.82
CA SER A 227 -18.86 -5.30 14.71
C SER A 227 -18.63 -5.77 13.28
N GLU A 228 -19.30 -5.15 12.31
CA GLU A 228 -19.14 -5.46 10.89
C GLU A 228 -17.90 -4.74 10.32
N ILE A 229 -17.67 -3.50 10.77
CA ILE A 229 -16.50 -2.69 10.39
C ILE A 229 -15.21 -3.36 10.82
N GLU A 230 -15.14 -3.86 12.05
CA GLU A 230 -13.93 -4.45 12.65
C GLU A 230 -13.65 -5.88 12.16
N MET A 231 -14.46 -6.42 11.22
CA MET A 231 -14.14 -7.69 10.55
C MET A 231 -12.88 -7.56 9.68
N PRO A 232 -12.02 -8.60 9.62
CA PRO A 232 -10.80 -8.58 8.81
C PRO A 232 -11.03 -8.33 7.31
N GLY A 233 -10.04 -7.71 6.67
CA GLY A 233 -10.00 -7.43 5.22
C GLY A 233 -10.73 -6.16 4.77
N LEU A 234 -10.64 -5.87 3.47
CA LEU A 234 -11.38 -4.78 2.83
C LEU A 234 -12.88 -5.13 2.75
N ASN A 235 -13.62 -4.64 3.73
CA ASN A 235 -15.08 -4.78 3.79
C ASN A 235 -15.80 -3.55 3.18
N PRO A 236 -17.12 -3.63 2.90
CA PRO A 236 -17.88 -2.51 2.33
C PRO A 236 -17.84 -1.21 3.14
N PHE A 237 -17.52 -1.26 4.44
CA PHE A 237 -17.40 -0.07 5.28
C PHE A 237 -16.04 0.60 5.13
N ALA A 238 -14.96 -0.16 4.98
CA ALA A 238 -13.64 0.35 4.61
C ALA A 238 -13.69 1.04 3.23
N GLN A 239 -14.41 0.44 2.27
CA GLN A 239 -14.67 1.04 0.96
C GLN A 239 -15.37 2.40 1.09
N SER A 240 -16.43 2.50 1.90
CA SER A 240 -17.09 3.79 2.18
C SER A 240 -16.16 4.82 2.83
N MET A 241 -15.40 4.41 3.86
CA MET A 241 -14.45 5.29 4.55
C MET A 241 -13.34 5.80 3.63
N SER A 242 -12.93 5.00 2.64
CA SER A 242 -11.90 5.41 1.67
C SER A 242 -12.29 6.68 0.90
N MET A 243 -13.59 6.97 0.70
CA MET A 243 -14.04 8.23 0.08
C MET A 243 -13.81 9.44 0.98
N THR A 244 -14.00 9.28 2.29
CA THR A 244 -13.73 10.34 3.27
C THR A 244 -12.22 10.61 3.34
N ILE A 245 -11.39 9.56 3.35
CA ILE A 245 -9.93 9.68 3.39
C ILE A 245 -9.40 10.26 2.07
N LEU A 246 -9.94 9.84 0.93
CA LEU A 246 -9.58 10.37 -0.39
C LEU A 246 -9.81 11.89 -0.46
N ALA A 247 -10.92 12.39 0.09
CA ALA A 247 -11.17 13.82 0.16
C ALA A 247 -10.11 14.56 1.00
N GLU A 248 -9.64 13.96 2.11
CA GLU A 248 -8.56 14.53 2.92
C GLU A 248 -7.20 14.50 2.19
N TYR A 249 -6.92 13.43 1.44
CA TYR A 249 -5.71 13.32 0.60
C TYR A 249 -5.68 14.32 -0.56
N ASP A 250 -6.84 14.62 -1.15
CA ASP A 250 -6.97 15.64 -2.21
C ASP A 250 -6.85 17.06 -1.66
N ARG A 251 -7.27 17.27 -0.41
CA ARG A 251 -7.22 18.58 0.26
C ARG A 251 -5.80 18.97 0.69
N ALA A 252 -4.98 18.02 1.16
CA ALA A 252 -3.63 18.31 1.63
C ALA A 252 -2.65 17.15 1.41
N ALA A 253 -1.49 17.43 0.83
CA ALA A 253 -0.44 16.44 0.61
C ALA A 253 0.06 15.81 1.92
N ASP A 254 0.14 16.61 3.00
CA ASP A 254 0.57 16.19 4.33
C ASP A 254 -0.31 15.07 4.92
N CYS A 255 -1.59 14.97 4.51
CA CYS A 255 -2.44 13.85 4.90
C CYS A 255 -1.93 12.51 4.33
N VAL A 256 -1.32 12.53 3.14
CA VAL A 256 -0.72 11.34 2.51
C VAL A 256 0.62 11.01 3.17
N GLU A 257 1.39 12.01 3.59
CA GLU A 257 2.65 11.81 4.34
C GLU A 257 2.41 11.02 5.63
N ALA A 258 1.28 11.25 6.30
CA ALA A 258 0.91 10.57 7.53
C ALA A 258 0.83 9.04 7.36
N LEU A 259 0.59 8.52 6.15
CA LEU A 259 0.61 7.09 5.88
C LEU A 259 1.97 6.47 6.22
N GLY A 260 3.07 7.19 5.99
CA GLY A 260 4.43 6.76 6.37
C GLY A 260 4.64 6.60 7.87
N ALA A 261 3.81 7.24 8.70
CA ALA A 261 3.83 7.10 10.15
C ALA A 261 2.93 5.97 10.68
N LEU A 262 2.12 5.33 9.83
CA LEU A 262 1.18 4.30 10.25
C LEU A 262 1.89 2.98 10.62
N ASN A 263 1.31 2.21 11.53
CA ASN A 263 1.73 0.86 11.94
C ASN A 263 3.22 0.69 12.35
N ARG A 264 3.85 1.74 12.87
CA ARG A 264 5.24 1.67 13.40
C ARG A 264 5.32 1.14 14.84
N TRP A 265 4.21 0.69 15.43
CA TRP A 265 4.13 0.22 16.82
C TRP A 265 3.81 -1.27 16.94
N PRO A 266 4.15 -1.92 18.07
CA PRO A 266 3.75 -3.31 18.34
C PRO A 266 2.22 -3.47 18.38
N GLY A 267 1.73 -4.61 17.89
CA GLY A 267 0.29 -4.90 17.81
C GLY A 267 -0.39 -4.28 16.59
N ARG A 268 0.17 -3.21 15.99
CA ARG A 268 -0.25 -2.65 14.69
C ARG A 268 -1.78 -2.44 14.64
N THR A 269 -2.46 -3.09 13.70
CA THR A 269 -3.92 -3.06 13.50
C THR A 269 -4.69 -3.89 14.53
N GLY A 270 -4.02 -4.77 15.28
CA GLY A 270 -4.59 -5.63 16.33
C GLY A 270 -4.98 -4.93 17.63
N ILE A 271 -4.90 -3.59 17.70
CA ILE A 271 -5.24 -2.81 18.90
C ILE A 271 -6.53 -2.02 18.72
N PRO A 272 -7.25 -1.67 19.81
CA PRO A 272 -8.50 -0.91 19.72
C PRO A 272 -8.34 0.45 19.03
N ILE A 273 -9.37 0.90 18.31
CA ILE A 273 -9.31 2.09 17.45
C ILE A 273 -8.84 3.38 18.13
N ALA A 274 -9.27 3.63 19.37
CA ALA A 274 -8.83 4.81 20.12
C ALA A 274 -7.31 4.77 20.37
N GLU A 275 -6.78 3.60 20.73
CA GLU A 275 -5.34 3.39 20.90
C GLU A 275 -4.61 3.40 19.54
N TYR A 276 -5.20 2.86 18.48
CA TYR A 276 -4.64 2.87 17.12
C TYR A 276 -4.41 4.30 16.61
N LEU A 277 -5.42 5.17 16.71
CA LEU A 277 -5.30 6.57 16.32
C LEU A 277 -4.31 7.34 17.21
N ARG A 278 -4.32 7.09 18.53
CA ARG A 278 -3.36 7.70 19.45
C ARG A 278 -1.92 7.29 19.14
N ARG A 279 -1.67 6.01 18.83
CA ARG A 279 -0.35 5.50 18.41
C ARG A 279 0.09 6.12 17.10
N TRP A 280 -0.84 6.32 16.17
CA TRP A 280 -0.55 6.98 14.91
C TRP A 280 -0.17 8.45 15.11
N GLU A 281 -0.90 9.22 15.93
CA GLU A 281 -0.55 10.61 16.29
C GLU A 281 0.85 10.69 16.92
N GLN A 282 1.14 9.79 17.86
CA GLN A 282 2.45 9.69 18.48
C GLN A 282 3.52 9.40 17.42
N SER A 283 3.28 8.44 16.53
CA SER A 283 4.22 8.09 15.48
C SER A 283 4.45 9.25 14.50
N CYS A 284 3.41 10.03 14.17
CA CYS A 284 3.55 11.25 13.37
C CYS A 284 4.54 12.22 14.03
N THR A 285 4.46 12.41 15.34
CA THR A 285 5.39 13.26 16.08
C THR A 285 6.83 12.73 15.98
N GLU A 286 7.02 11.43 16.12
CA GLU A 286 8.34 10.77 16.10
C GLU A 286 9.05 10.90 14.74
N VAL A 287 8.32 10.86 13.63
CA VAL A 287 8.88 11.05 12.26
C VAL A 287 8.63 12.43 11.67
N HIS A 288 8.20 13.39 12.50
CA HIS A 288 7.90 14.76 12.08
C HIS A 288 6.92 14.82 10.89
N ALA A 289 5.91 13.96 10.89
CA ALA A 289 4.77 13.98 9.96
C ALA A 289 3.61 14.80 10.53
N SER A 290 2.72 15.28 9.67
CA SER A 290 1.51 15.97 10.12
C SER A 290 0.53 14.98 10.78
N PRO A 291 0.04 15.23 12.00
CA PRO A 291 -0.96 14.39 12.65
C PRO A 291 -2.39 14.69 12.19
N GLN A 292 -2.57 15.51 11.14
CA GLN A 292 -3.88 16.02 10.74
C GLN A 292 -4.88 14.91 10.41
N LEU A 293 -4.46 13.88 9.69
CA LEU A 293 -5.35 12.78 9.29
C LEU A 293 -5.82 11.94 10.49
N PRO A 294 -4.95 11.41 11.37
CA PRO A 294 -5.44 10.68 12.55
C PRO A 294 -6.32 11.54 13.46
N LEU A 295 -5.99 12.83 13.64
CA LEU A 295 -6.83 13.76 14.41
C LEU A 295 -8.22 13.92 13.79
N ARG A 296 -8.29 14.05 12.47
CA ARG A 296 -9.55 14.16 11.73
C ARG A 296 -10.40 12.90 11.87
N LEU A 297 -9.80 11.72 11.75
CA LEU A 297 -10.52 10.45 11.93
C LEU A 297 -11.01 10.27 13.37
N ARG A 298 -10.22 10.68 14.36
CA ARG A 298 -10.64 10.66 15.77
C ARG A 298 -11.86 11.55 16.02
N GLU A 299 -11.87 12.74 15.43
CA GLU A 299 -13.01 13.67 15.48
C GLU A 299 -14.25 13.08 14.80
N LEU A 300 -14.09 12.55 13.58
CA LEU A 300 -15.17 11.99 12.77
C LEU A 300 -15.84 10.77 13.45
N LEU A 301 -15.03 9.86 14.00
CA LEU A 301 -15.50 8.63 14.61
C LEU A 301 -15.86 8.77 16.10
N ARG A 302 -15.58 9.94 16.70
CA ARG A 302 -15.75 10.22 18.14
C ARG A 302 -15.14 9.15 19.04
N THR A 303 -13.96 8.66 18.68
CA THR A 303 -13.21 7.69 19.47
C THR A 303 -12.35 8.45 20.49
N SER A 304 -12.78 8.49 21.74
CA SER A 304 -12.02 9.06 22.87
C SER A 304 -11.02 8.08 23.46
#